data_AF-A0A969I9S9-F1
#
_entry.id   AF-A0A969I9S9-F1
#
_cell.length_a   1.000
_cell.length_b   1.000
_cell.length_c   1.000
_cell.angle_alpha   90.00
_cell.angle_beta   90.00
_cell.angle_gamma   90.00
#
_symmetry.space_group_name_H-M   'P 1'
#
loop_
_entity.id
_entity.type
_entity.pdbx_description
1 polymer ?
#
loop_
_entity_poly.entity_id
_entity_poly.type
_entity_poly.pdbx_seq_one_letter_code
_entity_poly.pdbx_strand_id
1 'polypeptide(L)'
;MKTALGSLWYVSDSGTLAFMTNFYDQLQEAPIKAEALRQAQLALIRGATRFEGGQLVSPAGRFDVLPELARLGSEMDLSHPYFWSAFTMIGSPW
;
A
#
# COMPACT_ATOMS: atom_id res chain seq x y z
N MET A 1 7.93 -4.93 -22.29
CA MET A 1 8.66 -5.45 -21.11
C MET A 1 7.65 -5.83 -20.04
N LYS A 2 7.90 -6.88 -19.26
CA LYS A 2 7.02 -7.28 -18.14
C LYS A 2 7.73 -6.91 -16.83
N THR A 3 6.99 -6.28 -15.93
CA THR A 3 7.47 -5.87 -14.59
C THR A 3 6.64 -6.61 -13.56
N ALA A 4 7.28 -7.18 -12.55
CA ALA A 4 6.62 -7.85 -11.44
C ALA A 4 6.84 -7.05 -10.14
N LEU A 5 5.78 -6.97 -9.32
CA LEU A 5 5.84 -6.45 -7.96
C LEU A 5 5.67 -7.63 -7.00
N GLY A 6 6.54 -7.74 -6.01
CA GLY A 6 6.48 -8.80 -4.99
C GLY A 6 7.02 -8.31 -3.65
N SER A 7 6.75 -9.08 -2.59
CA SER A 7 7.25 -8.81 -1.24
C SER A 7 8.37 -9.77 -0.85
N LEU A 8 9.37 -9.28 -0.11
CA LEU A 8 10.50 -10.09 0.39
C LEU A 8 10.14 -10.96 1.61
N TRP A 9 9.09 -10.61 2.34
CA TRP A 9 8.52 -11.41 3.43
C TRP A 9 7.00 -11.40 3.35
N TYR A 10 6.37 -12.24 4.18
CA TYR A 10 4.92 -12.22 4.35
C TYR A 10 4.51 -10.92 5.04
N VAL A 11 3.68 -10.13 4.37
CA VAL A 11 3.03 -8.94 4.91
C VAL A 11 1.59 -9.32 5.22
N SER A 12 1.06 -8.92 6.37
CA SER A 12 -0.34 -9.16 6.74
C SER A 12 -1.30 -8.74 5.61
N ASP A 13 -2.42 -9.45 5.46
CA ASP A 13 -3.41 -9.18 4.41
C ASP A 13 -3.93 -7.72 4.46
N SER A 14 -4.20 -7.17 5.65
CA SER A 14 -4.62 -5.77 5.84
C SER A 14 -3.54 -4.77 5.37
N GLY A 15 -2.28 -5.02 5.71
CA GLY A 15 -1.15 -4.20 5.25
C GLY A 15 -0.93 -4.28 3.73
N THR A 16 -1.06 -5.49 3.17
CA THR A 16 -0.97 -5.70 1.71
C THR A 16 -2.10 -4.98 0.98
N LEU A 17 -3.33 -5.05 1.51
CA LEU A 17 -4.47 -4.30 0.97
C LEU A 17 -4.18 -2.80 0.97
N ALA A 18 -3.78 -2.24 2.13
CA ALA A 18 -3.48 -0.83 2.25
C ALA A 18 -2.38 -0.37 1.27
N PHE A 19 -1.32 -1.16 1.14
CA PHE A 19 -0.23 -0.88 0.21
C PHE A 19 -0.68 -0.93 -1.25
N MET A 20 -1.38 -1.99 -1.66
CA MET A 20 -1.79 -2.19 -3.04
C MET A 20 -2.84 -1.18 -3.48
N THR A 21 -3.79 -0.82 -2.62
CA THR A 21 -4.76 0.25 -2.91
C THR A 21 -4.03 1.54 -3.26
N ASN A 22 -3.01 1.90 -2.48
CA ASN A 22 -2.23 3.10 -2.72
C ASN A 22 -1.32 2.97 -3.95
N PHE A 23 -0.72 1.81 -4.19
CA PHE A 23 0.09 1.56 -5.37
C PHE A 23 -0.71 1.69 -6.67
N TYR A 24 -1.91 1.10 -6.73
CA TYR A 24 -2.74 1.18 -7.93
C TYR A 24 -3.30 2.59 -8.16
N ASP A 25 -3.61 3.33 -7.10
CA ASP A 25 -3.96 4.75 -7.18
C ASP A 25 -2.82 5.56 -7.82
N GLN A 26 -1.61 5.47 -7.23
CA GLN A 26 -0.44 6.18 -7.72
C GLN A 26 -0.03 5.72 -9.13
N LEU A 27 -0.34 4.48 -9.53
CA LEU A 27 -0.06 3.96 -10.86
C LEU A 27 -0.92 4.63 -11.95
N GLN A 28 -2.09 5.17 -11.61
CA GLN A 28 -2.92 5.90 -12.58
C GLN A 28 -2.34 7.27 -12.92
N GLU A 29 -1.63 7.90 -11.98
CA GLU A 29 -1.07 9.24 -12.15
C GLU A 29 0.43 9.26 -12.46
N ALA A 30 1.19 8.29 -11.94
CA ALA A 30 2.64 8.31 -12.04
C ALA A 30 3.15 8.00 -13.45
N PRO A 31 4.18 8.70 -13.93
CA PRO A 31 4.74 8.52 -15.27
C PRO A 31 5.40 7.14 -15.45
N ILE A 32 5.88 6.53 -14.37
CA ILE A 32 6.53 5.22 -14.36
C ILE A 32 6.16 4.41 -13.12
N LYS A 33 6.22 3.08 -13.22
CA LYS A 33 5.80 2.17 -12.15
C LYS A 33 6.64 2.31 -10.88
N ALA A 34 7.94 2.59 -11.02
CA ALA A 34 8.83 2.81 -9.89
C ALA A 34 8.45 4.05 -9.07
N GLU A 35 7.94 5.08 -9.73
CA GLU A 35 7.47 6.28 -9.04
C GLU A 35 6.16 6.01 -8.29
N ALA A 36 5.23 5.26 -8.90
CA ALA A 36 4.03 4.80 -8.21
C ALA A 36 4.37 3.99 -6.94
N LEU A 37 5.36 3.10 -7.03
CA LEU A 37 5.82 2.32 -5.88
C LEU A 37 6.37 3.22 -4.76
N ARG A 38 7.22 4.19 -5.11
CA ARG A 38 7.83 5.13 -4.16
C ARG A 38 6.76 5.98 -3.47
N GLN A 39 5.78 6.46 -4.21
CA GLN A 39 4.68 7.26 -3.65
C GLN A 39 3.80 6.41 -2.73
N ALA A 40 3.56 5.14 -3.10
CA ALA A 40 2.80 4.22 -2.26
C ALA A 40 3.50 4.00 -0.90
N GLN A 41 4.81 3.76 -0.92
CA GLN A 41 5.64 3.64 0.28
C GLN A 41 5.59 4.90 1.13
N LEU A 42 5.74 6.08 0.52
CA LEU A 42 5.70 7.35 1.23
C LEU A 42 4.36 7.63 1.92
N ALA A 43 3.24 7.29 1.28
CA ALA A 43 1.94 7.55 1.89
C ALA A 43 1.65 6.65 3.11
N LEU A 44 2.21 5.42 3.14
CA LEU A 44 2.21 4.60 4.37
C LEU A 44 3.14 5.18 5.44
N ILE A 45 4.37 5.58 5.09
CA ILE A 45 5.34 6.21 6.01
C ILE A 45 4.77 7.48 6.65
N ARG A 46 4.01 8.27 5.89
CA ARG A 46 3.41 9.52 6.34
C ARG A 46 2.07 9.33 7.08
N GLY A 47 1.56 8.11 7.20
CA GLY A 47 0.24 7.83 7.79
C GLY A 47 -0.94 8.37 6.97
N ALA A 48 -0.70 8.72 5.70
CA ALA A 48 -1.74 9.14 4.77
C ALA A 48 -2.66 7.95 4.40
N THR A 49 -2.10 6.74 4.43
CA THR A 49 -2.87 5.50 4.34
C THR A 49 -3.01 4.87 5.74
N ARG A 50 -4.24 4.70 6.21
CA ARG A 50 -4.54 4.13 7.55
C ARG A 50 -5.94 3.54 7.62
N PHE A 51 -6.17 2.64 8.58
CA PHE A 51 -7.50 2.16 8.90
C PHE A 51 -8.17 3.11 9.91
N GLU A 52 -9.36 3.60 9.58
CA GLU A 52 -10.12 4.52 10.43
C GLU A 52 -11.62 4.25 10.28
N GLY A 53 -12.32 4.01 11.39
CA GLY A 53 -13.79 3.91 11.39
C GLY A 53 -14.37 2.78 10.53
N GLY A 54 -13.65 1.66 10.37
CA GLY A 54 -14.09 0.56 9.50
C GLY A 54 -13.73 0.74 8.03
N GLN A 55 -13.04 1.82 7.69
CA GLN A 55 -12.63 2.15 6.32
C GLN A 55 -11.11 2.22 6.20
N LEU A 56 -10.60 1.96 5.00
CA LEU A 56 -9.25 2.31 4.61
C LEU A 56 -9.27 3.75 4.08
N VAL A 57 -8.59 4.65 4.77
CA VAL A 57 -8.33 6.02 4.32
C VAL A 57 -7.03 6.00 3.53
N SER A 58 -7.01 6.58 2.34
CA SER A 58 -5.81 6.83 1.54
C SER A 58 -5.90 8.20 0.85
N PRO A 59 -4.81 8.70 0.22
CA PRO A 59 -4.87 9.93 -0.57
C PRO A 59 -5.95 9.93 -1.67
N ALA A 60 -6.28 8.75 -2.19
CA ALA A 60 -7.29 8.53 -3.23
C ALA A 60 -8.73 8.71 -2.71
N GLY A 61 -8.96 8.48 -1.42
CA GLY A 61 -10.28 8.48 -0.83
C GLY A 61 -10.44 7.48 0.31
N ARG A 62 -11.70 7.16 0.61
CA ARG A 62 -12.11 6.23 1.66
C ARG A 62 -12.75 5.01 1.05
N PHE A 63 -12.29 3.83 1.47
CA PHE A 63 -12.77 2.55 0.95
C PHE A 63 -13.34 1.72 2.09
N ASP A 64 -14.57 1.22 1.91
CA ASP A 64 -15.15 0.25 2.84
C ASP A 64 -14.36 -1.05 2.77
N VAL A 65 -13.92 -1.53 3.93
CA VAL A 65 -13.19 -2.79 4.06
C VAL A 65 -14.02 -3.79 4.87
N LEU A 66 -13.75 -5.07 4.66
CA LEU A 66 -14.41 -6.14 5.42
C LEU A 66 -14.19 -5.90 6.93
N PRO A 67 -15.22 -6.09 7.79
CA PRO A 67 -15.13 -5.77 9.21
C PRO A 67 -13.96 -6.44 9.94
N GLU A 68 -13.60 -7.66 9.55
CA GLU A 68 -12.47 -8.41 10.11
C GLU A 68 -11.12 -7.75 9.77
N LEU A 69 -10.90 -7.40 8.49
CA LEU A 69 -9.71 -6.67 8.04
C LEU A 69 -9.62 -5.28 8.67
N ALA A 70 -10.78 -4.63 8.87
CA ALA A 70 -10.84 -3.32 9.52
C ALA A 70 -10.42 -3.39 10.99
N ARG A 71 -10.87 -4.42 11.73
CA ARG A 71 -10.45 -4.64 13.12
C ARG A 71 -8.96 -4.95 13.19
N LEU A 72 -8.49 -5.90 12.39
CA LEU A 72 -7.07 -6.25 12.34
C LEU A 72 -6.20 -5.05 11.96
N GLY A 73 -6.61 -4.29 10.94
CA GLY A 73 -5.88 -3.12 10.45
C GLY A 73 -5.92 -1.92 11.41
N SER A 74 -6.97 -1.77 12.22
CA SER A 74 -7.08 -0.67 13.19
C SER A 74 -6.08 -0.75 14.35
N GLU A 75 -5.53 -1.95 14.61
CA GLU A 75 -4.49 -2.17 15.62
C GLU A 75 -3.07 -2.02 15.03
N MET A 76 -2.95 -1.83 13.71
CA MET A 76 -1.67 -1.80 13.00
C MET A 76 -1.19 -0.37 12.73
N ASP A 77 0.08 -0.10 13.03
CA ASP A 77 0.78 1.09 12.55
C ASP A 77 1.39 0.83 11.16
N LEU A 78 0.67 1.25 10.11
CA LEU A 78 1.11 1.07 8.72
C LEU A 78 2.37 1.87 8.35
N SER A 79 2.81 2.82 9.19
CA SER A 79 4.07 3.53 8.99
C SER A 79 5.29 2.67 9.31
N HIS A 80 5.10 1.56 10.04
CA HIS A 80 6.17 0.63 10.36
C HIS A 80 6.75 -0.03 9.09
N PRO A 81 8.10 -0.12 8.94
CA PRO A 81 8.74 -0.63 7.72
C PRO A 81 8.27 -2.01 7.28
N TYR A 82 7.85 -2.84 8.23
CA TYR A 82 7.26 -4.17 7.95
C TYR A 82 6.20 -4.16 6.83
N PHE A 83 5.42 -3.09 6.70
CA PHE A 83 4.30 -3.01 5.76
C PHE A 83 4.65 -2.43 4.37
N TRP A 84 5.78 -1.76 4.20
CA TRP A 84 6.11 -1.06 2.94
C TRP A 84 7.50 -1.38 2.39
N SER A 85 8.47 -1.73 3.24
CA SER A 85 9.85 -1.99 2.81
C SER A 85 10.03 -3.38 2.19
N ALA A 86 9.04 -4.26 2.36
CA ALA A 86 9.02 -5.58 1.75
C ALA A 86 8.89 -5.54 0.24
N PHE A 87 8.18 -4.53 -0.29
CA PHE A 87 7.77 -4.48 -1.69
C PHE A 87 8.91 -4.02 -2.59
N THR A 88 9.25 -4.84 -3.57
CA THR A 88 10.28 -4.55 -4.56
C THR A 88 9.77 -4.83 -5.97
N MET A 89 10.26 -4.04 -6.92
CA MET A 89 9.92 -4.15 -8.33
C MET A 89 11.06 -4.81 -9.09
N ILE A 90 10.76 -5.89 -9.81
CA ILE A 90 11.72 -6.64 -10.62
C ILE A 90 11.31 -6.55 -12.09
N GLY A 91 12.26 -6.14 -12.95
CA GLY A 91 12.05 -5.93 -14.39
C GLY A 91 12.26 -4.47 -14.79
N SER A 92 11.92 -4.10 -16.02
CA SER A 92 12.06 -2.72 -16.49
C SER A 92 11.08 -1.78 -15.74
N PRO A 93 11.58 -0.74 -15.04
CA PRO A 93 10.76 0.20 -14.27
C PRO A 93 10.15 1.34 -15.11
N TRP A 94 10.57 1.46 -16.38
CA TRP A 94 10.15 2.46 -17.36
C TRP A 94 9.03 1.97 -18.28
#